data_AF-A0A372ISZ0-F1
#
_entry.id   AF-A0A372ISZ0-F1
#
_cell.length_a   1.000
_cell.length_b   1.000
_cell.length_c   1.000
_cell.angle_alpha   90.00
_cell.angle_beta   90.00
_cell.angle_gamma   90.00
#
_symmetry.space_group_name_H-M   'P 1'
#
loop_
_entity.id
_entity.type
_entity.pdbx_description
1 polymer ?
#
loop_
_entity_poly.entity_id
_entity_poly.type
_entity_poly.pdbx_seq_one_letter_code
_entity_poly.pdbx_strand_id
1 'polypeptide(L)' 'MDIEANGQPDSEEIRRLEAEHRHYSDQLENLLQKPWLSAEEQLEEVRLKKLKLHAKDQLAVRRSHGAYHLA' A
#
# COMPACT_ATOMS: atom_id res chain seq x y z
N MET A 1 -6.58 -4.54 -22.34
CA MET A 1 -5.44 -5.31 -21.82
C MET A 1 -5.87 -5.85 -20.48
N ASP A 2 -6.56 -6.99 -20.53
CA ASP A 2 -7.20 -7.63 -19.40
C ASP A 2 -6.22 -8.65 -18.86
N ILE A 3 -5.51 -8.29 -17.79
CA ILE A 3 -4.52 -9.18 -17.18
C ILE A 3 -5.28 -10.27 -16.44
N GLU A 4 -5.45 -11.39 -17.14
CA GLU A 4 -5.90 -12.69 -16.68
C GLU A 4 -5.34 -12.97 -15.28
N ALA A 5 -6.20 -12.75 -14.28
CA ALA A 5 -5.91 -12.97 -12.87
C ALA A 5 -6.15 -14.44 -12.56
N ASN A 6 -5.22 -15.30 -12.96
CA ASN A 6 -5.28 -16.71 -12.61
C ASN A 6 -5.24 -16.85 -11.07
N GLY A 7 -6.16 -17.64 -10.54
CA GLY A 7 -6.61 -17.61 -9.16
C GLY A 7 -5.59 -18.07 -8.13
N GLN A 8 -5.41 -17.23 -7.11
CA GLN A 8 -5.18 -17.59 -5.71
C GLN A 8 -5.87 -16.52 -4.86
N PRO A 9 -6.58 -16.84 -3.75
CA PRO A 9 -7.20 -15.84 -2.89
C PRO A 9 -6.16 -14.85 -2.33
N ASP A 10 -4.94 -15.32 -2.05
CA ASP A 10 -3.80 -14.44 -1.71
C ASP A 10 -3.41 -13.50 -2.84
N SER A 11 -3.44 -13.95 -4.10
CA SER A 11 -3.09 -13.10 -5.25
C SER A 11 -4.11 -11.98 -5.49
N GLU A 12 -5.40 -12.21 -5.25
CA GLU A 12 -6.42 -11.15 -5.33
C GLU A 12 -6.29 -10.15 -4.18
N GLU A 13 -6.05 -10.63 -2.96
CA GLU A 13 -5.87 -9.76 -1.80
C GLU A 13 -4.59 -8.93 -1.90
N ILE A 14 -3.51 -9.54 -2.39
CA ILE A 14 -2.26 -8.84 -2.73
C ILE A 14 -2.53 -7.79 -3.82
N ARG A 15 -3.28 -8.11 -4.88
CA ARG A 15 -3.63 -7.13 -5.93
C ARG A 15 -4.43 -5.96 -5.37
N ARG A 16 -5.37 -6.19 -4.43
CA ARG A 16 -6.12 -5.12 -3.76
C ARG A 16 -5.21 -4.25 -2.91
N LEU A 17 -4.34 -4.86 -2.09
CA LEU A 17 -3.34 -4.14 -1.29
C LEU A 17 -2.39 -3.32 -2.17
N GLU A 18 -1.98 -3.84 -3.33
CA GLU A 18 -1.16 -3.10 -4.30
C GLU A 18 -1.92 -1.96 -4.97
N ALA A 19 -3.21 -2.15 -5.28
CA ALA A 19 -4.07 -1.09 -5.80
C ALA A 19 -4.27 0.03 -4.77
N GLU A 20 -4.53 -0.31 -3.50
CA GLU A 20 -4.60 0.64 -2.39
C GLU A 20 -3.27 1.35 -2.18
N HIS A 21 -2.14 0.62 -2.18
CA HIS A 21 -0.80 1.20 -2.07
C HIS A 21 -0.50 2.20 -3.20
N ARG A 22 -0.91 1.88 -4.44
CA ARG A 22 -0.80 2.78 -5.59
C ARG A 22 -1.66 4.02 -5.37
N HIS A 23 -2.90 3.85 -4.95
CA HIS A 23 -3.82 4.97 -4.70
C HIS A 23 -3.31 5.89 -3.59
N TYR A 24 -2.83 5.34 -2.47
CA TYR A 24 -2.22 6.14 -1.40
C TYR A 24 -0.93 6.83 -1.84
N SER A 25 -0.15 6.22 -2.74
CA SER A 25 1.05 6.85 -3.30
C SER A 25 0.70 8.05 -4.19
N ASP A 26 -0.36 7.93 -5.00
CA ASP A 26 -0.83 9.00 -5.88
C ASP A 26 -1.37 10.19 -5.07
N GLN A 27 -2.13 9.92 -4.00
CA GLN A 27 -2.59 10.96 -3.07
C GLN A 27 -1.43 11.62 -2.32
N LEU A 28 -0.46 10.82 -1.86
CA LEU A 28 0.74 11.34 -1.19
C LEU A 28 1.58 12.20 -2.16
N GLU A 29 1.71 11.79 -3.42
CA GLU A 29 2.45 12.53 -4.44
C GLU A 29 1.77 13.86 -4.76
N ASN A 30 0.45 13.90 -4.88
CA ASN A 30 -0.31 15.15 -5.02
C ASN A 30 -0.11 16.11 -3.83
N LEU A 31 0.01 15.58 -2.62
CA LEU A 31 0.31 16.38 -1.42
C LEU A 31 1.77 16.85 -1.45
N LEU A 32 2.73 15.97 -1.72
CA LEU A 32 4.16 16.29 -1.81
C LEU A 32 4.50 17.29 -2.93
N GLN A 33 3.71 17.32 -4.01
CA GLN A 33 3.82 18.31 -5.08
C GLN A 33 3.43 19.72 -4.62
N LYS A 34 2.68 19.87 -3.53
CA LYS A 34 2.35 21.17 -2.97
C LYS A 34 3.51 21.67 -2.09
N PRO A 35 4.15 22.80 -2.43
CA PRO A 35 5.24 23.36 -1.63
C PRO A 35 4.81 23.85 -0.24
N TRP A 36 3.50 24.02 0.00
CA TRP A 36 2.94 24.43 1.29
C TRP A 36 1.75 23.55 1.63
N LEU A 37 1.98 22.56 2.49
CA LEU A 37 0.95 21.69 3.05
C LEU A 37 0.35 22.34 4.29
N SER A 38 -0.97 22.49 4.31
CA SER A 38 -1.72 22.91 5.49
C SER A 38 -1.56 21.90 6.64
N ALA A 39 -1.81 22.29 7.89
CA ALA A 39 -1.71 21.39 9.03
C ALA A 39 -2.54 20.09 8.85
N GLU A 40 -3.70 20.21 8.21
CA GLU A 40 -4.57 19.10 7.83
C GLU A 40 -3.92 18.20 6.76
N GLU A 41 -3.26 18.79 5.77
CA GLU A 41 -2.59 18.08 4.68
C GLU A 41 -1.30 17.38 5.15
N GLN A 42 -0.56 17.96 6.09
CA GLN A 42 0.59 17.30 6.72
C GLN A 42 0.15 16.09 7.57
N LEU A 43 -0.96 16.22 8.29
CA LEU A 43 -1.58 15.09 9.00
C LEU A 43 -2.00 13.99 8.03
N GLU A 44 -2.57 14.37 6.89
CA GLU A 44 -2.97 13.43 5.85
C GLU A 44 -1.77 12.77 5.17
N GLU A 45 -0.68 13.50 4.92
CA GLU A 45 0.58 12.94 4.44
C GLU A 45 1.09 11.85 5.41
N VAL A 46 1.16 12.15 6.70
CA VAL A 46 1.63 11.20 7.72
C VAL A 46 0.69 9.99 7.81
N ARG A 47 -0.62 10.19 7.70
CA ARG A 47 -1.61 9.10 7.66
C ARG A 47 -1.43 8.23 6.41
N LEU A 48 -1.32 8.82 5.23
CA LEU A 48 -1.10 8.13 3.97
C LEU A 48 0.21 7.34 3.99
N LYS A 49 1.27 7.90 4.55
CA LYS A 49 2.57 7.24 4.71
C LYS A 49 2.48 6.04 5.66
N LYS A 50 1.70 6.15 6.74
CA LYS A 50 1.39 5.02 7.64
C LYS A 50 0.54 3.95 6.96
N LEU A 51 -0.51 4.32 6.24
CA LEU A 51 -1.37 3.39 5.49
C LEU A 51 -0.57 2.63 4.42
N LYS A 52 0.27 3.35 3.68
CA LYS A 52 1.18 2.78 2.69
C LYS A 52 2.17 1.81 3.33
N LEU A 53 2.76 2.18 4.47
CA LEU A 53 3.63 1.29 5.23
C LEU A 53 2.88 0.05 5.71
N HIS A 54 1.68 0.21 6.25
CA HIS A 54 0.85 -0.88 6.75
C HIS A 54 0.42 -1.84 5.64
N ALA A 55 0.00 -1.35 4.47
CA ALA A 55 -0.34 -2.19 3.31
C ALA A 55 0.88 -2.96 2.80
N LYS A 56 2.06 -2.31 2.75
CA LYS A 56 3.33 -2.96 2.41
C LYS A 56 3.73 -3.99 3.46
N ASP A 57 3.52 -3.71 4.74
CA ASP A 57 3.82 -4.61 5.85
C ASP A 57 2.89 -5.83 5.82
N GLN A 58 1.58 -5.63 5.60
CA GLN A 58 0.63 -6.71 5.37
C GLN A 58 1.01 -7.58 4.16
N LEU A 59 1.42 -6.97 3.05
CA LEU A 59 1.92 -7.69 1.88
C LEU A 59 3.20 -8.48 2.20
N ALA A 60 4.13 -7.86 2.94
CA ALA A 60 5.36 -8.50 3.36
C ALA A 60 5.07 -9.66 4.31
N VAL A 61 4.18 -9.51 5.28
CA VAL A 61 3.73 -10.55 6.23
C VAL A 61 3.01 -11.68 5.50
N ARG A 62 2.16 -11.39 4.51
CA ARG A 62 1.51 -12.43 3.67
C ARG A 62 2.52 -13.18 2.82
N ARG A 63 3.52 -12.48 2.25
CA ARG A 63 4.64 -13.11 1.51
C ARG A 63 5.62 -13.85 2.43
N SER A 64 5.81 -13.38 3.67
CA SER A 64 6.81 -13.90 4.62
C SER A 64 6.25 -14.89 5.63
N HIS A 65 4.92 -15.03 5.78
CA HIS A 65 4.31 -16.12 6.57
C HIS A 65 4.66 -17.51 6.01
N GLY A 66 5.10 -17.60 4.75
CA GLY A 66 5.73 -18.82 4.21
C GLY A 66 7.18 -19.04 4.63
N ALA A 67 7.85 -18.05 5.23
CA ALA A 67 9.29 -18.05 5.54
C ALA A 67 9.63 -18.01 7.04
N TYR A 68 8.68 -17.72 7.93
CA TYR A 68 8.95 -17.56 9.38
C TYR A 68 8.43 -18.71 10.29
N HIS A 69 7.94 -19.83 9.74
CA HIS A 69 7.56 -21.01 10.55
C HIS A 69 8.71 -22.02 10.77
N LEU A 70 9.98 -21.58 10.74
CA LEU A 70 11.14 -22.45 10.97
C LEU A 70 12.36 -21.65 11.49
N ALA A 71 12.23 -21.05 12.68
CA ALA A 71 13.38 -20.61 13.48
C ALA A 71 13.09 -20.85 14.97
#